data_AF-Q8MRY5-F1
#
_entry.id   AF-Q8MRY5-F1
#
_cell.length_a   1.000
_cell.length_b   1.000
_cell.length_c   1.000
_cell.angle_alpha   90.00
_cell.angle_beta   90.00
_cell.angle_gamma   90.00
#
_symmetry.space_group_name_H-M   'P 1'
#
loop_
_entity.id
_entity.type
_entity.pdbx_description
1 polymer ?
#
loop_
_entity_poly.entity_id
_entity_poly.type
_entity_poly.pdbx_seq_one_letter_code
_entity_poly.pdbx_strand_id
1 'polypeptide(L)'
;MNVMRKLRGAASAGSVSGSSSGTSTANNSSPGSSRNGTDAGAPTAANGRNAEEALMDARVQVSLTTLKKLFNEYTHPREPLSEQERDDKLYEMLPLFCKVFSSCPSNDMSEKFWDVVAFCQQVSRLMVSEIRKRASNQSTEAASIAIVKFLEVETTEETSSGWMLLATLNLLANGDVSLIQVMTAAAVPSTLVKCLYLFFDLPIVEDDEPSADGGAVSEFNAHERRTLLQKVFVQLLVKLCSYPYPAEELARMDDLTLLFSAITSPCPIHNIVWRKNAAEILTTISRNGLTDAVVSYIHSKGCMALCVDNMQRLTFGNPLEIVEMFVTVFCFLKDSSQVSQILMDDFRASQGYVKKCHEMPMNAFPRGLTHGKTGDFAANN
;
A
#
# COMPACT_ATOMS: atom_id res chain seq x y z
N MET A 1 3.14 -19.86 10.21
CA MET A 1 2.06 -19.94 9.20
C MET A 1 1.86 -18.55 8.63
N ASN A 2 2.10 -18.43 7.33
CA ASN A 2 2.56 -17.24 6.62
C ASN A 2 1.59 -16.05 6.71
N VAL A 3 2.15 -14.85 6.92
CA VAL A 3 1.49 -13.53 6.75
C VAL A 3 0.66 -13.50 5.46
N MET A 4 1.13 -14.22 4.44
CA MET A 4 0.50 -14.39 3.13
C MET A 4 -0.83 -15.16 3.10
N ARG A 5 -1.14 -16.11 4.00
CA ARG A 5 -2.46 -16.79 3.97
C ARG A 5 -3.60 -15.84 4.34
N LYS A 6 -3.35 -14.88 5.24
CA LYS A 6 -4.34 -13.85 5.60
C LYS A 6 -4.47 -12.77 4.53
N LEU A 7 -3.37 -12.35 3.90
CA LEU A 7 -3.43 -11.38 2.78
C LEU A 7 -4.11 -11.96 1.52
N ARG A 8 -4.01 -13.27 1.29
CA ARG A 8 -4.70 -13.97 0.19
C ARG A 8 -6.21 -14.17 0.43
N GLY A 9 -6.65 -14.22 1.70
CA GLY A 9 -8.04 -14.49 2.08
C GLY A 9 -8.97 -13.27 2.09
N ALA A 10 -8.44 -12.05 2.15
CA ALA A 10 -9.26 -10.82 2.14
C ALA A 10 -9.77 -10.43 0.75
N ALA A 11 -9.26 -11.06 -0.33
CA ALA A 11 -9.53 -10.70 -1.72
C ALA A 11 -10.73 -11.43 -2.37
N SER A 12 -11.45 -12.31 -1.65
CA SER A 12 -12.58 -13.08 -2.21
C SER A 12 -13.96 -12.74 -1.62
N ALA A 13 -14.06 -11.77 -0.72
CA ALA A 13 -15.32 -11.34 -0.11
C ALA A 13 -15.72 -9.95 -0.62
N GLY A 14 -16.14 -9.87 -1.88
CA GLY A 14 -16.68 -8.65 -2.48
C GLY A 14 -17.46 -8.96 -3.76
N SER A 15 -18.74 -8.59 -3.75
CA SER A 15 -19.71 -8.60 -4.86
C SER A 15 -20.22 -9.95 -5.38
N VAL A 16 -21.31 -10.46 -4.79
CA VAL A 16 -22.48 -10.91 -5.57
C VAL A 16 -23.74 -10.51 -4.81
N SER A 17 -24.35 -9.39 -5.21
CA SER A 17 -25.73 -9.04 -4.89
C SER A 17 -26.64 -9.59 -6.00
N GLY A 18 -27.51 -10.54 -5.67
CA GLY A 18 -28.51 -11.08 -6.57
C GLY A 18 -29.75 -11.49 -5.79
N SER A 19 -30.75 -10.61 -5.79
CA SER A 19 -32.08 -10.78 -5.23
C SER A 19 -32.93 -11.74 -6.06
N SER A 20 -33.62 -12.70 -5.43
CA SER A 20 -34.96 -13.08 -5.85
C SER A 20 -35.75 -13.76 -4.72
N SER A 21 -36.96 -13.25 -4.56
CA SER A 21 -38.05 -13.67 -3.69
C SER A 21 -38.69 -14.99 -4.13
N GLY A 22 -39.07 -15.85 -3.18
CA GLY A 22 -39.86 -17.04 -3.42
C GLY A 22 -40.55 -17.54 -2.15
N THR A 23 -41.87 -17.51 -2.18
CA THR A 23 -42.87 -17.70 -1.12
C THR A 23 -43.06 -19.14 -0.60
N SER A 24 -43.44 -19.22 0.68
CA SER A 24 -44.44 -20.13 1.30
C SER A 24 -44.29 -21.66 1.19
N THR A 25 -44.28 -22.36 2.33
CA THR A 25 -45.46 -23.11 2.83
C THR A 25 -45.17 -23.79 4.17
N ALA A 26 -46.18 -23.77 5.04
CA ALA A 26 -46.23 -24.45 6.32
C ALA A 26 -46.62 -25.93 6.15
N ASN A 27 -46.22 -26.81 7.07
CA ASN A 27 -47.19 -27.57 7.87
C ASN A 27 -46.56 -28.46 8.97
N ASN A 28 -47.30 -28.50 10.08
CA ASN A 28 -47.19 -29.36 11.25
C ASN A 28 -46.98 -30.85 10.96
N SER A 29 -46.35 -31.57 11.91
CA SER A 29 -46.99 -32.60 12.76
C SER A 29 -45.93 -33.50 13.43
N SER A 30 -45.92 -33.59 14.76
CA SER A 30 -45.36 -34.72 15.53
C SER A 30 -46.48 -35.76 15.81
N PRO A 31 -46.29 -36.84 16.60
CA PRO A 31 -45.08 -37.56 17.07
C PRO A 31 -45.16 -39.10 16.89
N GLY A 32 -44.09 -39.87 17.16
CA GLY A 32 -44.24 -41.32 17.33
C GLY A 32 -42.98 -42.20 17.37
N SER A 33 -42.45 -42.42 18.59
CA SER A 33 -41.93 -43.67 19.16
C SER A 33 -40.85 -44.56 18.47
N SER A 34 -39.73 -44.70 19.20
CA SER A 34 -39.06 -45.96 19.62
C SER A 34 -38.35 -46.89 18.61
N ARG A 35 -37.00 -46.94 18.64
CA ARG A 35 -36.16 -48.04 19.20
C ARG A 35 -34.71 -48.06 18.69
N ASN A 36 -33.80 -48.28 19.65
CA ASN A 36 -32.42 -48.80 19.64
C ASN A 36 -31.67 -49.06 18.32
N GLY A 37 -30.45 -48.51 18.27
CA GLY A 37 -29.32 -49.02 17.48
C GLY A 37 -28.01 -48.50 18.07
N THR A 38 -27.29 -49.36 18.76
CA THR A 38 -25.92 -49.18 19.26
C THR A 38 -24.98 -48.90 18.10
N ASP A 39 -24.17 -47.84 18.19
CA ASP A 39 -22.90 -47.82 17.46
C ASP A 39 -21.79 -47.15 18.27
N ALA A 40 -20.64 -47.81 18.26
CA ALA A 40 -19.53 -47.58 19.15
C ALA A 40 -18.82 -46.26 18.82
N GLY A 41 -18.67 -45.41 19.84
CA GLY A 41 -17.88 -44.19 19.75
C GLY A 41 -16.40 -44.51 19.56
N ALA A 42 -15.88 -44.22 18.37
CA ALA A 42 -14.45 -44.01 18.16
C ALA A 42 -14.08 -42.63 18.76
N PRO A 43 -13.11 -42.53 19.68
CA PRO A 43 -12.65 -41.24 20.16
C PRO A 43 -11.59 -40.66 19.21
N THR A 44 -11.36 -39.35 19.36
CA THR A 44 -10.13 -38.63 19.01
C THR A 44 -9.85 -38.30 17.54
N ALA A 45 -10.53 -37.26 17.04
CA ALA A 45 -9.93 -36.31 16.08
C ALA A 45 -10.08 -34.83 16.52
N ALA A 46 -10.90 -34.55 17.54
CA ALA A 46 -11.14 -33.19 18.04
C ALA A 46 -10.01 -32.67 18.96
N ASN A 47 -9.31 -33.55 19.68
CA ASN A 47 -8.24 -33.15 20.63
C ASN A 47 -6.95 -32.67 19.96
N GLY A 48 -6.66 -33.09 18.72
CA GLY A 48 -5.42 -32.73 18.01
C GLY A 48 -5.39 -31.26 17.58
N ARG A 49 -6.52 -30.73 17.08
CA ARG A 49 -6.62 -29.32 16.64
C ARG A 49 -6.51 -28.35 17.81
N ASN A 50 -7.15 -28.64 18.95
CA ASN A 50 -7.07 -27.78 20.15
C ASN A 50 -5.66 -27.77 20.77
N ALA A 51 -4.91 -28.88 20.67
CA ALA A 51 -3.55 -28.94 21.17
C ALA A 51 -2.56 -28.15 20.29
N GLU A 52 -2.68 -28.23 18.97
CA GLU A 52 -1.85 -27.45 18.03
C GLU A 52 -2.08 -25.94 18.14
N GLU A 53 -3.33 -25.52 18.32
CA GLU A 53 -3.70 -24.11 18.51
C GLU A 53 -3.15 -23.56 19.84
N ALA A 54 -3.29 -24.32 20.94
CA ALA A 54 -2.71 -23.96 22.23
C ALA A 54 -1.18 -23.88 22.20
N LEU A 55 -0.51 -24.77 21.45
CA LEU A 55 0.94 -24.73 21.23
C LEU A 55 1.37 -23.50 20.41
N MET A 56 0.59 -23.12 19.40
CA MET A 56 0.84 -21.92 18.61
C MET A 56 0.69 -20.65 19.46
N ASP A 57 -0.36 -20.57 20.28
CA ASP A 57 -0.57 -19.47 21.22
C ASP A 57 0.57 -19.37 22.24
N ALA A 58 1.04 -20.50 22.79
CA ALA A 58 2.20 -20.51 23.68
C ALA A 58 3.46 -19.95 23.00
N ARG A 59 3.72 -20.33 21.74
CA ARG A 59 4.86 -19.80 20.96
C ARG A 59 4.75 -18.30 20.68
N VAL A 60 3.55 -17.82 20.39
CA VAL A 60 3.28 -16.38 20.19
C VAL A 60 3.51 -15.61 21.50
N GLN A 61 3.07 -16.15 22.64
CA GLN A 61 3.31 -15.54 23.96
C GLN A 61 4.78 -15.47 24.33
N VAL A 62 5.55 -16.52 24.04
CA VAL A 62 7.02 -16.49 24.21
C VAL A 62 7.64 -15.41 23.34
N SER A 63 7.24 -15.33 22.06
CA SER A 63 7.76 -14.31 21.13
C SER A 63 7.44 -12.88 21.59
N LEU A 64 6.24 -12.64 22.11
CA LEU A 64 5.83 -11.35 22.67
C LEU A 64 6.64 -11.00 23.93
N THR A 65 6.87 -11.97 24.81
CA THR A 65 7.68 -11.77 26.02
C THR A 65 9.12 -11.42 25.68
N THR A 66 9.70 -12.12 24.70
CA THR A 66 11.05 -11.84 24.20
C THR A 66 11.13 -10.45 23.55
N LEU A 67 10.16 -10.09 22.71
CA LEU A 67 10.09 -8.76 22.09
C LEU A 67 10.07 -7.65 23.14
N LYS A 68 9.20 -7.76 24.15
CA LYS A 68 9.12 -6.79 25.25
C LYS A 68 10.46 -6.65 25.99
N LYS A 69 11.10 -7.77 26.27
CA LYS A 69 12.40 -7.79 26.96
C LYS A 69 13.47 -7.10 26.12
N LEU A 70 13.60 -7.46 24.84
CA LEU A 70 14.58 -6.87 23.94
C LEU A 70 14.35 -5.37 23.74
N PHE A 71 13.09 -4.94 23.61
CA PHE A 71 12.79 -3.52 23.45
C PHE A 71 13.06 -2.72 24.73
N ASN A 72 12.83 -3.31 25.90
CA ASN A 72 13.21 -2.68 27.17
C ASN A 72 14.74 -2.54 27.31
N GLU A 73 15.51 -3.56 26.92
CA GLU A 73 16.98 -3.48 26.89
C GLU A 73 17.50 -2.49 25.84
N TYR A 74 16.78 -2.35 24.72
CA TYR A 74 17.08 -1.37 23.68
C TYR A 74 16.85 0.08 24.14
N THR A 75 15.76 0.32 24.88
CA THR A 75 15.40 1.65 25.37
C THR A 75 16.18 2.05 26.63
N HIS A 76 16.56 1.08 27.46
CA HIS A 76 17.31 1.28 28.69
C HIS A 76 18.61 0.46 28.67
N PRO A 77 19.54 0.74 27.74
CA PRO A 77 20.76 -0.04 27.64
C PRO A 77 21.70 0.26 28.81
N ARG A 78 22.46 -0.74 29.25
CA ARG A 78 23.43 -0.59 30.36
C ARG A 78 24.59 0.33 29.97
N GLU A 79 24.94 0.33 28.69
CA GLU A 79 25.96 1.16 28.09
C GLU A 79 25.36 1.86 26.86
N PRO A 80 25.80 3.09 26.51
CA PRO A 80 25.31 3.75 25.30
C PRO A 80 25.54 2.90 24.06
N LEU A 81 24.47 2.64 23.29
CA LEU A 81 24.54 1.89 22.04
C LEU A 81 24.98 2.80 20.89
N SER A 82 25.88 2.32 20.04
CA SER A 82 26.18 2.92 18.75
C SER A 82 24.99 2.83 17.79
N GLU A 83 24.99 3.63 16.71
CA GLU A 83 23.92 3.57 15.70
C GLU A 83 23.80 2.18 15.08
N GLN A 84 24.93 1.53 14.75
CA GLN A 84 24.93 0.18 14.19
C GLN A 84 24.33 -0.85 15.16
N GLU A 85 24.69 -0.81 16.45
CA GLU A 85 24.13 -1.73 17.44
C GLU A 85 22.64 -1.50 17.67
N ARG A 86 22.17 -0.26 17.53
CA ARG A 86 20.74 0.05 17.59
C ARG A 86 20.01 -0.56 16.40
N ASP A 87 20.57 -0.44 15.21
CA ASP A 87 19.98 -1.00 13.99
C ASP A 87 19.96 -2.53 14.06
N ASP A 88 21.07 -3.17 14.46
CA ASP A 88 21.17 -4.62 14.61
C ASP A 88 20.13 -5.16 15.62
N LYS A 89 20.00 -4.52 16.79
CA LYS A 89 18.97 -4.89 17.78
C LYS A 89 17.55 -4.69 17.24
N LEU A 90 17.29 -3.65 16.45
CA LEU A 90 15.99 -3.47 15.81
C LEU A 90 15.71 -4.62 14.85
N TYR A 91 16.67 -4.98 13.99
CA TYR A 91 16.54 -6.09 13.06
C TYR A 91 16.24 -7.43 13.75
N GLU A 92 16.85 -7.70 14.91
CA GLU A 92 16.53 -8.88 15.73
C GLU A 92 15.08 -8.90 16.24
N MET A 93 14.50 -7.72 16.49
CA MET A 93 13.14 -7.58 17.02
C MET A 93 12.05 -7.70 15.93
N LEU A 94 12.33 -7.37 14.67
CA LEU A 94 11.32 -7.34 13.60
C LEU A 94 10.64 -8.72 13.38
N PRO A 95 11.38 -9.85 13.29
CA PRO A 95 10.77 -11.17 13.14
C PRO A 95 9.84 -11.54 14.29
N LEU A 96 10.20 -11.15 15.52
CA LEU A 96 9.35 -11.39 16.69
C LEU A 96 8.07 -10.57 16.60
N PHE A 97 8.16 -9.30 16.23
CA PHE A 97 7.00 -8.43 16.04
C PHE A 97 6.06 -9.00 14.96
N CYS A 98 6.57 -9.31 13.78
CA CYS A 98 5.77 -9.89 12.70
C CYS A 98 5.12 -11.22 13.11
N LYS A 99 5.86 -12.09 13.81
CA LYS A 99 5.34 -13.37 14.31
C LYS A 99 4.17 -13.19 15.26
N VAL A 100 4.24 -12.21 16.17
CA VAL A 100 3.17 -11.93 17.14
C VAL A 100 1.97 -11.26 16.46
N PHE A 101 2.21 -10.21 15.66
CA PHE A 101 1.14 -9.32 15.20
C PHE A 101 0.58 -9.66 13.82
N SER A 102 1.17 -10.59 13.08
CA SER A 102 0.58 -11.09 11.82
C SER A 102 -0.77 -11.79 12.01
N SER A 103 -0.99 -12.37 13.19
CA SER A 103 -2.21 -13.11 13.50
C SER A 103 -3.11 -12.42 14.52
N CYS A 104 -2.62 -11.36 15.15
CA CYS A 104 -3.33 -10.57 16.15
C CYS A 104 -4.29 -9.57 15.48
N PRO A 105 -5.53 -9.39 15.99
CA PRO A 105 -6.35 -8.22 15.65
C PRO A 105 -5.55 -6.95 15.92
N SER A 106 -5.64 -5.96 15.02
CA SER A 106 -4.83 -4.75 15.13
C SER A 106 -5.18 -3.88 16.34
N ASN A 107 -6.44 -3.91 16.78
CA ASN A 107 -6.92 -3.19 17.96
C ASN A 107 -6.26 -3.67 19.26
N ASP A 108 -5.80 -4.92 19.33
CA ASP A 108 -5.16 -5.49 20.52
C ASP A 108 -3.66 -5.16 20.58
N MET A 109 -3.10 -4.51 19.54
CA MET A 109 -1.66 -4.30 19.41
C MET A 109 -1.12 -3.45 20.56
N SER A 110 -1.78 -2.32 20.82
CA SER A 110 -1.45 -1.38 21.90
C SER A 110 -1.63 -1.99 23.29
N GLU A 111 -2.61 -2.88 23.46
CA GLU A 111 -2.83 -3.60 24.73
C GLU A 111 -1.73 -4.63 24.99
N LYS A 112 -1.37 -5.40 23.96
CA LYS A 112 -0.35 -6.46 24.09
C LYS A 112 1.05 -5.90 24.17
N PHE A 113 1.34 -4.77 23.53
CA PHE A 113 2.65 -4.14 23.52
C PHE A 113 2.51 -2.63 23.72
N TRP A 114 2.48 -2.21 24.99
CA TRP A 114 2.28 -0.82 25.40
C TRP A 114 3.33 0.15 24.83
N ASP A 115 4.53 -0.34 24.52
CA ASP A 115 5.62 0.40 23.88
C ASP A 115 5.50 0.54 22.36
N VAL A 116 4.40 0.06 21.75
CA VAL A 116 4.26 -0.02 20.28
C VAL A 116 4.48 1.31 19.57
N VAL A 117 4.07 2.43 20.16
CA VAL A 117 4.28 3.77 19.60
C VAL A 117 5.77 4.11 19.54
N ALA A 118 6.50 3.86 20.63
CA ALA A 118 7.95 4.08 20.67
C ALA A 118 8.69 3.12 19.73
N PHE A 119 8.26 1.86 19.65
CA PHE A 119 8.80 0.89 18.71
C PHE A 119 8.58 1.34 17.25
N CYS A 120 7.34 1.74 16.91
CA CYS A 120 6.99 2.28 15.59
C CYS A 120 7.88 3.46 15.20
N GLN A 121 8.18 4.35 16.15
CA GLN A 121 9.06 5.50 15.91
C GLN A 121 10.48 5.07 15.51
N GLN A 122 11.01 4.02 16.14
CA GLN A 122 12.35 3.52 15.82
C GLN A 122 12.38 2.76 14.49
N VAL A 123 11.40 1.89 14.24
CA VAL A 123 11.25 1.17 12.96
C VAL A 123 11.08 2.15 11.80
N SER A 124 10.30 3.21 11.98
CA SER A 124 10.10 4.25 10.96
C SER A 124 11.40 5.00 10.64
N ARG A 125 12.17 5.36 11.67
CA ARG A 125 13.48 6.02 11.50
C ARG A 125 14.48 5.11 10.80
N LEU A 126 14.53 3.84 11.16
CA LEU A 126 15.38 2.84 10.52
C LEU A 126 15.06 2.72 9.03
N MET A 127 13.78 2.60 8.66
CA MET A 127 13.36 2.53 7.25
C MET A 127 13.82 3.75 6.45
N VAL A 128 13.63 4.95 7.00
CA VAL A 128 14.03 6.18 6.33
C VAL A 128 15.56 6.29 6.21
N SER A 129 16.30 5.90 7.25
CA SER A 129 17.76 5.87 7.24
C SER A 129 18.30 4.92 6.17
N GLU A 130 17.78 3.70 6.11
CA GLU A 130 18.25 2.65 5.19
C GLU A 130 17.96 2.98 3.73
N ILE A 131 16.80 3.56 3.43
CA ILE A 131 16.47 4.03 2.09
C ILE A 131 17.40 5.19 1.69
N ARG A 132 17.59 6.18 2.57
CA ARG A 132 18.47 7.33 2.28
C ARG A 132 19.91 6.90 2.04
N LYS A 133 20.42 5.97 2.85
CA LYS A 133 21.75 5.39 2.70
C LYS A 133 21.94 4.76 1.31
N ARG A 134 20.92 4.07 0.81
CA ARG A 134 20.94 3.43 -0.53
C ARG A 134 20.73 4.40 -1.67
N ALA A 135 20.03 5.50 -1.46
CA ALA A 135 19.84 6.53 -2.48
C ALA A 135 21.04 7.49 -2.61
N SER A 136 21.87 7.61 -1.58
CA SER A 136 22.93 8.62 -1.51
C SER A 136 24.06 8.36 -2.52
N ASN A 137 24.47 9.41 -3.25
CA ASN A 137 25.60 9.41 -4.19
C ASN A 137 25.50 8.38 -5.33
N GLN A 138 24.29 8.07 -5.78
CA GLN A 138 24.02 7.12 -6.87
C GLN A 138 23.22 7.79 -8.00
N SER A 139 23.27 7.21 -9.20
CA SER A 139 22.29 7.52 -10.25
C SER A 139 20.89 7.07 -9.82
N THR A 140 19.85 7.59 -10.48
CA THR A 140 18.46 7.20 -10.17
C THR A 140 18.21 5.71 -10.35
N GLU A 141 18.76 5.12 -11.42
CA GLU A 141 18.72 3.67 -11.68
C GLU A 141 19.49 2.86 -10.62
N ALA A 142 20.71 3.26 -10.26
CA ALA A 142 21.48 2.53 -9.25
C ALA A 142 20.79 2.58 -7.87
N ALA A 143 20.27 3.75 -7.50
CA ALA A 143 19.49 3.93 -6.29
C ALA A 143 18.22 3.07 -6.30
N SER A 144 17.48 3.01 -7.41
CA SER A 144 16.26 2.21 -7.53
C SER A 144 16.55 0.72 -7.35
N ILE A 145 17.61 0.21 -8.00
CA ILE A 145 18.05 -1.18 -7.85
C ILE A 145 18.47 -1.48 -6.40
N ALA A 146 19.27 -0.61 -5.78
CA ALA A 146 19.75 -0.82 -4.42
C ALA A 146 18.60 -0.85 -3.40
N ILE A 147 17.62 0.04 -3.54
CA ILE A 147 16.44 0.09 -2.69
C ILE A 147 15.57 -1.16 -2.89
N VAL A 148 15.27 -1.54 -4.14
CA VAL A 148 14.45 -2.73 -4.41
C VAL A 148 15.10 -4.00 -3.89
N LYS A 149 16.39 -4.20 -4.13
CA LYS A 149 17.12 -5.38 -3.64
C LYS A 149 17.04 -5.51 -2.11
N PHE A 150 17.06 -4.40 -1.39
CA PHE A 150 16.91 -4.41 0.06
C PHE A 150 15.48 -4.72 0.52
N LEU A 151 14.49 -4.19 -0.17
CA LEU A 151 13.09 -4.37 0.21
C LEU A 151 12.51 -5.71 -0.26
N GLU A 152 13.06 -6.35 -1.29
CA GLU A 152 12.65 -7.67 -1.74
C GLU A 152 13.04 -8.76 -0.74
N VAL A 153 12.29 -9.87 -0.77
CA VAL A 153 12.72 -11.11 -0.13
C VAL A 153 13.96 -11.61 -0.89
N GLU A 154 14.99 -12.07 -0.19
CA GLU A 154 16.16 -12.71 -0.82
C GLU A 154 15.95 -14.23 -0.89
N THR A 155 16.18 -14.91 0.24
CA THR A 155 16.09 -16.38 0.39
C THR A 155 14.82 -16.80 1.11
N THR A 156 14.56 -16.19 2.27
CA THR A 156 13.34 -16.39 3.06
C THR A 156 12.87 -15.06 3.61
N GLU A 157 11.58 -14.97 3.98
CA GLU A 157 11.05 -13.76 4.60
C GLU A 157 11.81 -13.39 5.90
N GLU A 158 12.08 -14.37 6.77
CA GLU A 158 12.66 -14.14 8.11
C GLU A 158 14.13 -13.70 8.08
N THR A 159 14.88 -14.03 7.01
CA THR A 159 16.30 -13.65 6.85
C THR A 159 16.48 -12.32 6.11
N SER A 160 15.42 -11.79 5.51
CA SER A 160 15.47 -10.59 4.67
C SER A 160 15.20 -9.34 5.51
N SER A 161 16.26 -8.67 5.97
CA SER A 161 16.17 -7.56 6.93
C SER A 161 15.29 -6.40 6.46
N GLY A 162 15.45 -5.96 5.20
CA GLY A 162 14.65 -4.88 4.63
C GLY A 162 13.20 -5.27 4.32
N TRP A 163 12.96 -6.50 3.87
CA TRP A 163 11.61 -7.05 3.77
C TRP A 163 10.90 -7.07 5.12
N MET A 164 11.58 -7.54 6.17
CA MET A 164 11.03 -7.58 7.53
C MET A 164 10.72 -6.18 8.07
N LEU A 165 11.53 -5.18 7.71
CA LEU A 165 11.30 -3.79 8.04
C LEU A 165 10.03 -3.25 7.36
N LEU A 166 9.87 -3.51 6.07
CA LEU A 166 8.68 -3.14 5.31
C LEU A 166 7.41 -3.84 5.84
N ALA A 167 7.50 -5.15 6.10
CA ALA A 167 6.41 -5.94 6.65
C ALA A 167 5.99 -5.44 8.04
N THR A 168 6.95 -5.07 8.89
CA THR A 168 6.69 -4.50 10.23
C THR A 168 5.94 -3.18 10.13
N LEU A 169 6.37 -2.26 9.25
CA LEU A 169 5.63 -1.01 9.01
C LEU A 169 4.22 -1.27 8.47
N ASN A 170 4.05 -2.21 7.54
CA ASN A 170 2.73 -2.55 7.01
C ASN A 170 1.79 -3.16 8.08
N LEU A 171 2.33 -3.88 9.06
CA LEU A 171 1.57 -4.37 10.21
C LEU A 171 1.20 -3.24 11.17
N LEU A 172 2.16 -2.40 11.53
CA LEU A 172 1.97 -1.23 12.40
C LEU A 172 0.93 -0.25 11.81
N ALA A 173 0.90 -0.09 10.48
CA ALA A 173 -0.08 0.76 9.79
C ALA A 173 -1.53 0.24 9.87
N ASN A 174 -1.77 -0.97 10.41
CA ASN A 174 -3.13 -1.43 10.73
C ASN A 174 -3.58 -1.04 12.14
N GLY A 175 -2.66 -0.58 12.99
CA GLY A 175 -2.96 -0.21 14.38
C GLY A 175 -3.60 1.17 14.49
N ASP A 176 -3.45 1.78 15.66
CA ASP A 176 -4.10 3.05 15.98
C ASP A 176 -3.56 4.23 15.15
N VAL A 177 -4.38 5.28 15.02
CA VAL A 177 -4.02 6.50 14.27
C VAL A 177 -2.73 7.16 14.79
N SER A 178 -2.38 6.96 16.07
CA SER A 178 -1.13 7.43 16.67
C SER A 178 0.09 6.82 15.98
N LEU A 179 0.01 5.57 15.51
CA LEU A 179 1.08 4.92 14.77
C LEU A 179 1.25 5.52 13.38
N ILE A 180 0.15 5.88 12.72
CA ILE A 180 0.17 6.60 11.44
C ILE A 180 0.87 7.96 11.63
N GLN A 181 0.49 8.71 12.66
CA GLN A 181 1.11 10.00 12.99
C GLN A 181 2.61 9.89 13.26
N VAL A 182 3.05 8.83 13.96
CA VAL A 182 4.48 8.54 14.17
C VAL A 182 5.20 8.28 12.85
N MET A 183 4.63 7.46 11.97
CA MET A 183 5.22 7.19 10.65
C MET A 183 5.29 8.46 9.79
N THR A 184 4.25 9.29 9.82
CA THR A 184 4.20 10.59 9.15
C THR A 184 5.29 11.53 9.68
N ALA A 185 5.41 11.68 11.01
CA ALA A 185 6.42 12.53 11.63
C ALA A 185 7.85 12.07 11.33
N ALA A 186 8.04 10.76 11.11
CA ALA A 186 9.31 10.18 10.67
C ALA A 186 9.57 10.31 9.15
N ALA A 187 8.68 10.93 8.37
CA ALA A 187 8.76 11.08 6.92
C ALA A 187 8.72 9.76 6.13
N VAL A 188 8.05 8.74 6.65
CA VAL A 188 7.81 7.47 5.93
C VAL A 188 7.03 7.68 4.62
N PRO A 189 5.91 8.44 4.57
CA PRO A 189 5.16 8.64 3.33
C PRO A 189 6.01 9.25 2.22
N SER A 190 6.65 10.40 2.52
CA SER A 190 7.59 11.08 1.62
C SER A 190 8.72 10.18 1.12
N THR A 191 9.32 9.38 2.01
CA THR A 191 10.41 8.47 1.64
C THR A 191 9.92 7.37 0.68
N LEU A 192 8.76 6.79 0.94
CA LEU A 192 8.19 5.75 0.07
C LEU A 192 7.68 6.32 -1.27
N VAL A 193 7.12 7.53 -1.30
CA VAL A 193 6.74 8.19 -2.56
C VAL A 193 7.97 8.46 -3.44
N LYS A 194 9.09 8.88 -2.84
CA LYS A 194 10.37 9.01 -3.56
C LYS A 194 10.85 7.68 -4.12
N CYS A 195 10.80 6.60 -3.35
CA CYS A 195 11.12 5.26 -3.85
C CYS A 195 10.22 4.86 -5.02
N LEU A 196 8.91 5.07 -4.91
CA LEU A 196 7.96 4.77 -5.97
C LEU A 196 8.32 5.48 -7.28
N TYR A 197 8.73 6.75 -7.19
CA TYR A 197 9.15 7.52 -8.35
C TYR A 197 10.47 6.98 -8.94
N LEU A 198 11.46 6.64 -8.09
CA LEU A 198 12.71 6.01 -8.55
C LEU A 198 12.48 4.64 -9.22
N PHE A 199 11.44 3.91 -8.83
CA PHE A 199 11.15 2.60 -9.41
C PHE A 199 10.72 2.64 -10.88
N PHE A 200 10.50 3.83 -11.45
CA PHE A 200 10.29 4.00 -12.89
C PHE A 200 11.56 3.74 -13.70
N ASP A 201 12.74 3.84 -13.07
CA ASP A 201 14.05 3.59 -13.67
C ASP A 201 14.54 2.15 -13.42
N LEU A 202 13.70 1.25 -12.88
CA LEU A 202 14.12 -0.13 -12.66
C LEU A 202 14.32 -0.87 -14.00
N PRO A 203 15.37 -1.70 -14.11
CA PRO A 203 15.53 -2.61 -15.23
C PRO A 203 14.44 -3.69 -15.23
N ILE A 204 14.35 -4.41 -16.34
CA ILE A 204 13.49 -5.60 -16.46
C ILE A 204 13.93 -6.61 -15.39
N VAL A 205 12.96 -7.25 -14.75
CA VAL A 205 13.25 -8.35 -13.82
C VAL A 205 13.76 -9.54 -14.64
N GLU A 206 14.98 -9.95 -14.38
CA GLU A 206 15.59 -11.14 -14.98
C GLU A 206 15.22 -12.38 -14.16
N ASP A 207 15.10 -13.52 -14.85
CA ASP A 207 14.90 -14.81 -14.20
C ASP A 207 16.11 -15.17 -13.33
N ASP A 208 15.88 -15.88 -12.23
CA ASP A 208 16.98 -16.33 -11.37
C ASP A 208 17.91 -17.28 -12.13
N GLU A 209 19.22 -17.03 -12.07
CA GLU A 209 20.18 -17.96 -12.66
C GLU A 209 20.10 -19.33 -11.97
N PRO A 210 20.16 -20.44 -12.74
CA PRO A 210 20.14 -21.76 -12.16
C PRO A 210 21.36 -21.94 -11.25
N SER A 211 21.11 -22.26 -9.97
CA SER A 211 22.17 -22.42 -8.98
C SER A 211 23.15 -23.51 -9.39
N ALA A 212 24.39 -23.15 -9.71
CA ALA A 212 25.42 -24.08 -10.17
C ALA A 212 25.86 -25.10 -9.10
N ASP A 213 25.48 -24.92 -7.83
CA ASP A 213 26.05 -25.65 -6.70
C ASP A 213 25.02 -26.25 -5.71
N GLY A 214 23.77 -26.46 -6.14
CA GLY A 214 22.74 -27.08 -5.29
C GLY A 214 22.39 -26.29 -4.01
N GLY A 215 22.73 -25.00 -3.98
CA GLY A 215 22.37 -24.08 -2.89
C GLY A 215 20.87 -23.93 -2.71
N ALA A 216 20.45 -23.53 -1.50
CA ALA A 216 19.05 -23.39 -1.12
C ALA A 216 18.28 -22.57 -2.17
N VAL A 217 17.39 -23.23 -2.90
CA VAL A 217 16.48 -22.60 -3.85
C VAL A 217 15.62 -21.63 -3.05
N SER A 218 15.64 -20.33 -3.42
CA SER A 218 14.75 -19.33 -2.82
C SER A 218 13.31 -19.84 -2.92
N GLU A 219 12.49 -19.63 -1.88
CA GLU A 219 11.07 -20.05 -1.89
C GLU A 219 10.30 -19.38 -3.04
N PHE A 220 10.82 -18.27 -3.55
CA PHE A 220 10.21 -17.42 -4.56
C PHE A 220 11.16 -17.17 -5.71
N ASN A 221 10.64 -17.18 -6.94
CA ASN A 221 11.40 -16.68 -8.09
C ASN A 221 11.45 -15.13 -8.11
N ALA A 222 12.34 -14.54 -8.92
CA ALA A 222 12.51 -13.09 -9.03
C ALA A 222 11.21 -12.31 -9.29
N HIS A 223 10.33 -12.82 -10.15
CA HIS A 223 9.06 -12.19 -10.46
C HIS A 223 8.08 -12.24 -9.28
N GLU A 224 8.05 -13.34 -8.53
CA GLU A 224 7.24 -13.48 -7.32
C GLU A 224 7.70 -12.52 -6.22
N ARG A 225 9.02 -12.39 -6.02
CA ARG A 225 9.62 -11.45 -5.05
C ARG A 225 9.25 -10.01 -5.39
N ARG A 226 9.38 -9.62 -6.67
CA ARG A 226 8.96 -8.30 -7.16
C ARG A 226 7.46 -8.06 -6.98
N THR A 227 6.63 -9.04 -7.31
CA THR A 227 5.17 -8.95 -7.18
C THR A 227 4.74 -8.80 -5.72
N LEU A 228 5.42 -9.51 -4.82
CA LEU A 228 5.16 -9.44 -3.38
C LEU A 228 5.55 -8.07 -2.81
N LEU A 229 6.72 -7.54 -3.20
CA LEU A 229 7.13 -6.18 -2.87
C LEU A 229 6.09 -5.16 -3.33
N GLN A 230 5.68 -5.20 -4.61
CA GLN A 230 4.70 -4.27 -5.17
C GLN A 230 3.41 -4.22 -4.32
N LYS A 231 2.89 -5.39 -3.94
CA LYS A 231 1.65 -5.50 -3.13
C LYS A 231 1.79 -4.88 -1.75
N VAL A 232 2.84 -5.23 -1.01
CA VAL A 232 3.03 -4.71 0.36
C VAL A 232 3.37 -3.22 0.34
N PHE A 233 4.15 -2.78 -0.65
CA PHE A 233 4.54 -1.40 -0.82
C PHE A 233 3.34 -0.47 -1.07
N VAL A 234 2.48 -0.81 -2.05
CA VAL A 234 1.28 -0.02 -2.32
C VAL A 234 0.28 -0.10 -1.17
N GLN A 235 0.13 -1.28 -0.55
CA GLN A 235 -0.75 -1.46 0.61
C GLN A 235 -0.37 -0.53 1.77
N LEU A 236 0.92 -0.43 2.09
CA LEU A 236 1.40 0.47 3.15
C LEU A 236 1.09 1.94 2.81
N LEU A 237 1.42 2.38 1.60
CA LEU A 237 1.17 3.77 1.19
C LEU A 237 -0.33 4.12 1.14
N VAL A 238 -1.19 3.21 0.67
CA VAL A 238 -2.65 3.38 0.67
C VAL A 238 -3.18 3.49 2.10
N LYS A 239 -2.72 2.64 3.04
CA LYS A 239 -3.12 2.73 4.45
C LYS A 239 -2.74 4.07 5.07
N LEU A 240 -1.50 4.51 4.87
CA LEU A 240 -1.04 5.81 5.36
C LEU A 240 -1.90 6.93 4.75
N CYS A 241 -2.02 6.97 3.42
CA CYS A 241 -2.72 8.04 2.71
C CYS A 241 -4.25 7.99 2.85
N SER A 242 -4.80 7.04 3.60
CA SER A 242 -6.20 7.03 4.03
C SER A 242 -6.48 8.04 5.16
N TYR A 243 -5.45 8.75 5.63
CA TYR A 243 -5.54 9.85 6.60
C TYR A 243 -5.04 11.16 5.98
N PRO A 244 -5.47 12.33 6.48
CA PRO A 244 -5.03 13.61 5.95
C PRO A 244 -3.55 13.92 6.24
N TYR A 245 -3.00 13.47 7.38
CA TYR A 245 -1.66 13.86 7.82
C TYR A 245 -0.55 13.46 6.84
N PRO A 246 -0.54 12.26 6.22
CA PRO A 246 0.43 11.93 5.18
C PRO A 246 0.35 12.82 3.94
N ALA A 247 -0.85 13.24 3.50
CA ALA A 247 -0.98 14.13 2.35
C ALA A 247 -0.43 15.53 2.66
N GLU A 248 -0.70 16.04 3.86
CA GLU A 248 -0.13 17.31 4.33
C GLU A 248 1.40 17.24 4.48
N GLU A 249 1.91 16.11 4.96
CA GLU A 249 3.35 15.86 5.07
C GLU A 249 4.02 15.84 3.69
N LEU A 250 3.45 15.13 2.72
CA LEU A 250 3.91 15.08 1.34
C LEU A 250 3.92 16.48 0.69
N ALA A 251 2.88 17.28 0.93
CA ALA A 251 2.82 18.67 0.46
C ALA A 251 3.90 19.53 1.13
N ARG A 252 4.06 19.42 2.46
CA ARG A 252 5.08 20.17 3.21
C ARG A 252 6.52 19.80 2.81
N MET A 253 6.75 18.55 2.42
CA MET A 253 8.07 18.06 1.98
C MET A 253 8.36 18.25 0.49
N ASP A 254 7.42 18.84 -0.27
CA ASP A 254 7.49 19.01 -1.73
C ASP A 254 7.53 17.69 -2.53
N ASP A 255 7.03 16.60 -1.94
CA ASP A 255 7.08 15.26 -2.54
C ASP A 255 5.76 14.85 -3.20
N LEU A 256 4.65 15.54 -2.89
CA LEU A 256 3.35 15.24 -3.50
C LEU A 256 3.34 15.46 -5.02
N THR A 257 4.17 16.37 -5.53
CA THR A 257 4.35 16.62 -6.98
C THR A 257 4.87 15.37 -7.70
N LEU A 258 5.65 14.52 -7.03
CA LEU A 258 6.16 13.26 -7.59
C LEU A 258 5.03 12.30 -7.97
N LEU A 259 3.92 12.27 -7.23
CA LEU A 259 2.77 11.44 -7.59
C LEU A 259 2.06 11.96 -8.85
N PHE A 260 1.91 13.28 -9.00
CA PHE A 260 1.32 13.88 -10.20
C PHE A 260 2.21 13.68 -11.44
N SER A 261 3.53 13.79 -11.26
CA SER A 261 4.50 13.38 -12.27
C SER A 261 4.33 11.91 -12.61
N ALA A 262 4.34 11.02 -11.61
CA ALA A 262 4.32 9.56 -11.81
C ALA A 262 3.10 9.10 -12.62
N ILE A 263 1.89 9.58 -12.31
CA ILE A 263 0.67 9.12 -12.99
C ILE A 263 0.59 9.51 -14.48
N THR A 264 1.41 10.45 -14.94
CA THR A 264 1.42 10.94 -16.32
C THR A 264 2.78 10.83 -17.02
N SER A 265 3.81 10.32 -16.33
CA SER A 265 5.14 10.17 -16.91
C SER A 265 5.19 8.98 -17.87
N PRO A 266 5.92 9.09 -19.00
CA PRO A 266 6.28 7.92 -19.79
C PRO A 266 7.14 6.96 -18.94
N CYS A 267 6.88 5.66 -19.04
CA CYS A 267 7.69 4.64 -18.39
C CYS A 267 7.77 3.38 -19.28
N PRO A 268 8.84 2.57 -19.16
CA PRO A 268 8.88 1.26 -19.80
C PRO A 268 7.69 0.37 -19.40
N ILE A 269 7.31 -0.55 -20.30
CA ILE A 269 6.12 -1.42 -20.13
C ILE A 269 6.20 -2.22 -18.82
N HIS A 270 7.38 -2.72 -18.46
CA HIS A 270 7.58 -3.50 -17.23
C HIS A 270 7.40 -2.69 -15.94
N ASN A 271 7.46 -1.36 -16.02
CA ASN A 271 7.28 -0.45 -14.87
C ASN A 271 5.87 0.17 -14.80
N ILE A 272 4.96 -0.17 -15.71
CA ILE A 272 3.57 0.33 -15.70
C ILE A 272 2.85 0.05 -14.36
N VAL A 273 3.19 -1.07 -13.70
CA VAL A 273 2.63 -1.41 -12.39
C VAL A 273 2.92 -0.35 -11.32
N TRP A 274 4.10 0.28 -11.34
CA TRP A 274 4.44 1.37 -10.42
C TRP A 274 3.63 2.64 -10.69
N ARG A 275 3.34 2.93 -11.97
CA ARG A 275 2.40 4.00 -12.36
C ARG A 275 0.98 3.72 -11.86
N LYS A 276 0.51 2.48 -11.96
CA LYS A 276 -0.79 2.07 -11.42
C LYS A 276 -0.85 2.22 -9.90
N ASN A 277 0.22 1.84 -9.19
CA ASN A 277 0.33 2.05 -7.75
C ASN A 277 0.30 3.55 -7.38
N ALA A 278 1.00 4.40 -8.13
CA ALA A 278 0.94 5.85 -7.92
C ALA A 278 -0.48 6.42 -8.11
N ALA A 279 -1.21 5.93 -9.11
CA ALA A 279 -2.61 6.32 -9.35
C ALA A 279 -3.54 5.89 -8.21
N GLU A 280 -3.33 4.69 -7.65
CA GLU A 280 -4.09 4.18 -6.50
C GLU A 280 -3.84 5.02 -5.24
N ILE A 281 -2.58 5.37 -4.97
CA ILE A 281 -2.22 6.24 -3.85
C ILE A 281 -2.85 7.63 -4.04
N LEU A 282 -2.76 8.21 -5.23
CA LEU A 282 -3.32 9.53 -5.51
C LEU A 282 -4.85 9.55 -5.42
N THR A 283 -5.52 8.46 -5.83
CA THR A 283 -6.97 8.25 -5.63
C THR A 283 -7.33 8.12 -4.14
N THR A 284 -6.43 7.58 -3.33
CA THR A 284 -6.64 7.49 -1.88
C THR A 284 -6.53 8.87 -1.23
N ILE A 285 -5.53 9.67 -1.66
CA ILE A 285 -5.37 11.08 -1.24
C ILE A 285 -6.58 11.93 -1.67
N SER A 286 -7.11 11.75 -2.88
CA SER A 286 -8.26 12.54 -3.36
C SER A 286 -9.49 12.37 -2.48
N ARG A 287 -9.66 11.19 -1.88
CA ARG A 287 -10.82 10.86 -1.04
C ARG A 287 -10.64 11.26 0.42
N ASN A 288 -9.41 11.20 0.95
CA ASN A 288 -9.17 11.28 2.39
C ASN A 288 -8.22 12.40 2.81
N GLY A 289 -7.45 12.97 1.88
CA GLY A 289 -6.32 13.85 2.17
C GLY A 289 -6.37 15.23 1.53
N LEU A 290 -7.47 15.62 0.90
CA LEU A 290 -7.64 16.96 0.31
C LEU A 290 -8.03 17.99 1.37
N THR A 291 -7.05 18.40 2.18
CA THR A 291 -7.19 19.58 3.05
C THR A 291 -6.88 20.86 2.27
N ASP A 292 -7.27 22.02 2.81
CA ASP A 292 -7.00 23.32 2.17
C ASP A 292 -5.51 23.53 1.88
N ALA A 293 -4.64 23.08 2.79
CA ALA A 293 -3.19 23.14 2.62
C ALA A 293 -2.72 22.29 1.43
N VAL A 294 -3.27 21.08 1.27
CA VAL A 294 -2.94 20.17 0.16
C VAL A 294 -3.46 20.73 -1.16
N VAL A 295 -4.70 21.24 -1.21
CA VAL A 295 -5.26 21.87 -2.42
C VAL A 295 -4.45 23.10 -2.82
N SER A 296 -4.14 23.98 -1.86
CA SER A 296 -3.31 25.17 -2.09
C SER A 296 -1.93 24.80 -2.61
N TYR A 297 -1.32 23.74 -2.07
CA TYR A 297 -0.05 23.22 -2.57
C TYR A 297 -0.16 22.77 -4.02
N ILE A 298 -1.14 21.91 -4.35
CA ILE A 298 -1.34 21.36 -5.70
C ILE A 298 -1.51 22.48 -6.73
N HIS A 299 -2.32 23.49 -6.39
CA HIS A 299 -2.51 24.68 -7.20
C HIS A 299 -1.19 25.43 -7.39
N SER A 300 -0.51 25.79 -6.29
CA SER A 300 0.72 26.60 -6.33
C SER A 300 1.87 25.93 -7.09
N LYS A 301 1.93 24.60 -7.08
CA LYS A 301 2.94 23.81 -7.79
C LYS A 301 2.55 23.50 -9.23
N GLY A 302 1.35 23.88 -9.67
CA GLY A 302 0.88 23.63 -11.04
C GLY A 302 0.76 22.15 -11.36
N CYS A 303 0.45 21.30 -10.37
CA CYS A 303 0.39 19.84 -10.56
C CYS A 303 -0.61 19.44 -11.67
N MET A 304 -1.74 20.15 -11.79
CA MET A 304 -2.72 19.89 -12.86
C MET A 304 -2.18 20.26 -14.24
N ALA A 305 -1.50 21.40 -14.35
CA ALA A 305 -0.86 21.82 -15.60
C ALA A 305 0.21 20.80 -16.03
N LEU A 306 1.04 20.33 -15.09
CA LEU A 306 2.02 19.29 -15.33
C LEU A 306 1.39 18.00 -15.90
N CYS A 307 0.31 17.51 -15.30
CA CYS A 307 -0.37 16.32 -15.80
C CYS A 307 -0.89 16.53 -17.24
N VAL A 308 -1.48 17.70 -17.51
CA VAL A 308 -2.00 18.02 -18.84
C VAL A 308 -0.87 18.11 -19.87
N ASP A 309 0.22 18.81 -19.55
CA ASP A 309 1.39 18.96 -20.42
C ASP A 309 2.01 17.61 -20.76
N ASN A 310 2.19 16.73 -19.77
CA ASN A 310 2.73 15.38 -19.97
C ASN A 310 1.82 14.56 -20.90
N MET A 311 0.51 14.57 -20.65
CA MET A 311 -0.45 13.89 -21.50
C MET A 311 -0.52 14.48 -22.91
N GLN A 312 -0.29 15.78 -23.10
CA GLN A 312 -0.27 16.43 -24.43
C GLN A 312 0.97 16.04 -25.25
N ARG A 313 2.12 15.87 -24.60
CA ARG A 313 3.37 15.46 -25.27
C ARG A 313 3.36 14.00 -25.73
N LEU A 314 2.53 13.17 -25.12
CA LEU A 314 2.38 11.75 -25.45
C LEU A 314 1.50 11.55 -26.71
N THR A 315 1.89 12.14 -27.84
CA THR A 315 1.15 12.04 -29.12
C THR A 315 1.32 10.70 -29.84
N PHE A 316 2.24 9.84 -29.39
CA PHE A 316 2.57 8.55 -30.01
C PHE A 316 2.56 7.37 -29.02
N GLY A 317 1.99 7.56 -27.83
CA GLY A 317 1.85 6.50 -26.83
C GLY A 317 0.74 5.50 -27.16
N ASN A 318 0.70 4.39 -26.43
CA ASN A 318 -0.44 3.46 -26.46
C ASN A 318 -1.72 4.22 -26.05
N PRO A 319 -2.76 4.30 -26.92
CA PRO A 319 -3.98 5.06 -26.62
C PRO A 319 -4.66 4.63 -25.31
N LEU A 320 -4.57 3.35 -24.93
CA LEU A 320 -5.14 2.86 -23.68
C LEU A 320 -4.45 3.45 -22.46
N GLU A 321 -3.13 3.64 -22.51
CA GLU A 321 -2.39 4.25 -21.41
C GLU A 321 -2.78 5.72 -21.23
N ILE A 322 -2.92 6.46 -22.33
CA ILE A 322 -3.36 7.85 -22.30
C ILE A 322 -4.78 7.95 -21.69
N VAL A 323 -5.67 7.03 -22.05
CA VAL A 323 -7.01 6.94 -21.46
C VAL A 323 -6.95 6.63 -19.96
N GLU A 324 -6.11 5.68 -19.53
CA GLU A 324 -5.91 5.40 -18.10
C GLU A 324 -5.42 6.63 -17.33
N MET A 325 -4.44 7.38 -17.87
CA MET A 325 -3.95 8.64 -17.28
C MET A 325 -5.08 9.67 -17.11
N PHE A 326 -5.90 9.85 -18.15
CA PHE A 326 -7.06 10.75 -18.08
C PHE A 326 -8.08 10.32 -17.04
N VAL A 327 -8.38 9.03 -16.97
CA VAL A 327 -9.31 8.50 -15.97
C VAL A 327 -8.79 8.80 -14.57
N THR A 328 -7.51 8.60 -14.29
CA THR A 328 -6.91 8.96 -13.00
C THR A 328 -7.05 10.45 -12.68
N VAL A 329 -6.69 11.33 -13.63
CA VAL A 329 -6.81 12.79 -13.43
C VAL A 329 -8.26 13.23 -13.24
N PHE A 330 -9.20 12.69 -14.02
CA PHE A 330 -10.62 13.03 -13.88
C PHE A 330 -11.24 12.51 -12.58
N CYS A 331 -10.87 11.31 -12.14
CA CYS A 331 -11.28 10.81 -10.83
C CYS A 331 -10.77 11.73 -9.71
N PHE A 332 -9.51 12.15 -9.78
CA PHE A 332 -8.95 13.11 -8.83
C PHE A 332 -9.71 14.44 -8.84
N LEU A 333 -9.93 15.01 -10.02
CA LEU A 333 -10.65 16.27 -10.19
C LEU A 333 -12.08 16.19 -9.66
N LYS A 334 -12.79 15.10 -9.95
CA LYS A 334 -14.15 14.84 -9.44
C LYS A 334 -14.19 14.89 -7.92
N ASP A 335 -13.29 14.17 -7.26
CA ASP A 335 -13.23 14.15 -5.79
C ASP A 335 -12.84 15.54 -5.25
N SER A 336 -11.85 16.20 -5.86
CA SER A 336 -11.43 17.53 -5.45
C SER A 336 -12.52 18.60 -5.58
N SER A 337 -13.39 18.50 -6.59
CA SER A 337 -14.47 19.47 -6.83
C SER A 337 -15.51 19.52 -5.70
N GLN A 338 -15.59 18.47 -4.89
CA GLN A 338 -16.45 18.42 -3.69
C GLN A 338 -15.87 19.26 -2.55
N VAL A 339 -14.56 19.52 -2.57
CA VAL A 339 -13.82 20.32 -1.58
C VAL A 339 -13.58 21.73 -2.10
N SER A 340 -13.09 21.88 -3.34
CA SER A 340 -12.71 23.16 -3.95
C SER A 340 -12.79 23.12 -5.47
N GLN A 341 -13.18 24.24 -6.08
CA GLN A 341 -13.20 24.39 -7.55
C GLN A 341 -11.84 24.77 -8.15
N ILE A 342 -10.85 25.14 -7.32
CA ILE A 342 -9.55 25.66 -7.78
C ILE A 342 -8.88 24.72 -8.78
N LEU A 343 -8.84 23.42 -8.49
CA LEU A 343 -8.16 22.45 -9.35
C LEU A 343 -8.91 22.20 -10.67
N MET A 344 -10.23 22.38 -10.68
CA MET A 344 -11.03 22.35 -11.91
C MET A 344 -10.71 23.55 -12.81
N ASP A 345 -10.53 24.73 -12.21
CA ASP A 345 -10.13 25.94 -12.93
C ASP A 345 -8.70 25.82 -13.47
N ASP A 346 -7.76 25.26 -12.69
CA ASP A 346 -6.38 24.97 -13.15
C ASP A 346 -6.37 24.04 -14.36
N PHE A 347 -7.17 22.97 -14.31
CA PHE A 347 -7.30 22.03 -15.43
C PHE A 347 -7.88 22.72 -16.67
N ARG A 348 -8.86 23.61 -16.50
CA ARG A 348 -9.44 24.40 -17.59
C ARG A 348 -8.41 25.35 -18.20
N ALA A 349 -7.68 26.09 -17.37
CA ALA A 349 -6.66 27.05 -17.80
C ALA A 349 -5.53 26.36 -18.59
N SER A 350 -5.24 25.10 -18.25
CA SER A 350 -4.23 24.27 -18.92
C SER A 350 -4.70 23.64 -20.24
N GLN A 351 -5.85 24.05 -20.78
CA GLN A 351 -6.46 23.48 -21.99
C GLN A 351 -6.84 21.99 -21.86
N GLY A 352 -7.05 21.49 -20.65
CA GLY A 352 -7.38 20.07 -20.42
C GLY A 352 -8.67 19.59 -21.13
N TYR A 353 -9.60 20.50 -21.44
CA TYR A 353 -10.84 20.19 -22.17
C TYR A 353 -10.68 20.13 -23.69
N VAL A 354 -9.68 20.78 -24.29
CA VAL A 354 -9.48 20.79 -25.75
C VAL A 354 -9.16 19.38 -26.27
N LYS A 355 -8.44 18.59 -25.47
CA LYS A 355 -8.09 17.19 -25.80
C LYS A 355 -9.28 16.23 -25.71
N LYS A 356 -10.25 16.49 -24.81
CA LYS A 356 -11.48 15.68 -24.66
C LYS A 356 -12.31 15.61 -25.95
N CYS A 357 -12.28 16.68 -26.75
CA CYS A 357 -13.01 16.77 -28.01
C CYS A 357 -12.27 16.16 -29.22
N HIS A 358 -10.95 15.93 -29.13
CA HIS A 358 -10.18 15.32 -30.23
C HIS A 358 -9.91 13.83 -30.06
N GLU A 359 -9.89 13.29 -28.83
CA GLU A 359 -9.52 11.88 -28.59
C GLU A 359 -10.67 10.96 -28.16
N MET A 360 -11.84 11.47 -27.78
CA MET A 360 -13.00 10.62 -27.44
C MET A 360 -14.09 10.67 -28.52
N PRO A 361 -14.48 9.54 -29.15
CA PRO A 361 -15.75 9.48 -29.87
C PRO A 361 -16.90 9.76 -28.89
N MET A 362 -17.80 10.66 -29.28
CA MET A 362 -18.87 11.30 -28.50
C MET A 362 -19.89 10.38 -27.78
N ASN A 363 -19.69 9.07 -27.73
CA ASN A 363 -20.68 8.10 -27.25
C ASN A 363 -20.42 7.54 -25.83
N ALA A 364 -19.40 7.99 -25.11
CA ALA A 364 -19.01 7.42 -23.81
C ALA A 364 -19.28 8.32 -22.57
N PHE A 365 -20.10 9.36 -22.66
CA PHE A 365 -20.43 10.19 -21.49
C PHE A 365 -21.67 9.70 -20.72
N PRO A 366 -21.58 9.51 -19.38
CA PRO A 366 -22.75 9.52 -18.52
C PRO A 366 -23.38 10.92 -18.60
N ARG A 367 -24.66 10.98 -18.99
CA ARG A 367 -25.43 12.23 -19.08
C ARG A 367 -25.55 12.85 -17.70
N GLY A 368 -24.71 13.84 -17.39
CA GLY A 368 -24.78 14.54 -16.10
C GLY A 368 -23.95 15.81 -15.96
N LEU A 369 -23.03 16.13 -16.88
CA LEU A 369 -22.10 17.26 -16.72
C LEU A 369 -22.20 18.34 -17.81
N THR A 370 -23.28 18.36 -18.60
CA THR A 370 -23.45 19.32 -19.69
C THR A 370 -24.65 20.22 -19.49
N HIS A 371 -24.72 20.99 -18.39
CA HIS A 371 -25.62 22.16 -18.32
C HIS A 371 -24.85 23.36 -17.76
N GLY A 372 -24.00 23.94 -18.61
CA GLY A 372 -23.41 25.26 -18.44
C GLY A 372 -23.38 25.93 -19.81
N LYS A 373 -24.22 26.96 -19.97
CA LYS A 373 -24.55 27.63 -21.22
C LYS A 373 -23.31 28.09 -22.01
N THR A 374 -23.09 27.49 -23.17
CA THR A 374 -22.42 28.12 -24.32
C THR A 374 -23.51 28.62 -25.26
N GLY A 375 -23.92 29.87 -25.09
CA GLY A 375 -24.73 30.60 -26.06
C GLY A 375 -23.92 31.77 -26.59
N ASP A 376 -23.78 31.81 -27.91
CA ASP A 376 -23.45 32.96 -28.74
C ASP A 376 -22.07 33.61 -28.58
N PHE A 377 -21.11 33.21 -29.43
CA PHE A 377 -20.20 34.13 -30.11
C PHE A 377 -19.55 33.41 -31.31
N ALA A 378 -20.28 33.31 -32.42
CA ALA A 378 -19.73 32.91 -33.72
C ALA A 378 -20.57 33.52 -34.85
N ALA A 379 -20.35 34.80 -35.15
CA ALA A 379 -20.63 35.40 -36.45
C ALA A 379 -19.98 36.79 -36.53
N ASN A 380 -18.72 36.87 -36.98
CA ASN A 380 -18.30 37.76 -38.07
C ASN A 380 -16.78 37.72 -38.28
N ASN A 381 -16.44 37.51 -39.56
CA ASN A 381 -15.14 37.51 -40.24
C ASN A 381 -14.21 36.32 -40.02
#